data_AF-A0A3D0Q1A7-F1
#
_entry.id   AF-A0A3D0Q1A7-F1
#
_cell.length_a   1.000
_cell.length_b   1.000
_cell.length_c   1.000
_cell.angle_alpha   90.00
_cell.angle_beta   90.00
_cell.angle_gamma   90.00
#
_symmetry.space_group_name_H-M   'P 1'
#
loop_
_entity.id
_entity.type
_entity.pdbx_description
1 polymer ?
#
loop_
_entity_poly.entity_id
_entity_poly.type
_entity_poly.pdbx_seq_one_letter_code
_entity_poly.pdbx_strand_id
1 'polypeptide(L)'
;LPSPDYPLWTAAVSLSSGTPVHYRCDEQAGWFPDIDDIKSKITKKTKAIVLINPNNPTGAVYSKELLQQIVDLAREHELVVYSDEIYDKILYNDAEHTCIASLADDVFFVTFSGLSKNYRVAGFRAGWLVVSGNKRLAKHYIEGLN
;
A
#
# COMPACT_ATOMS: atom_id res chain seq x y z
N LEU A 1 3.91 -6.13 -4.97
CA LEU A 1 4.74 -4.96 -4.55
C LEU A 1 4.89 -4.05 -5.77
N PRO A 2 4.93 -2.72 -5.62
CA PRO A 2 5.21 -1.84 -6.76
C PRO A 2 6.61 -2.09 -7.33
N SER A 3 6.85 -1.70 -8.58
CA SER A 3 8.17 -1.66 -9.19
C SER A 3 8.28 -0.36 -10.01
N PRO A 4 9.16 0.57 -9.62
CA PRO A 4 10.12 0.46 -8.51
C PRO A 4 9.46 0.46 -7.12
N ASP A 5 10.12 -0.12 -6.12
CA ASP A 5 9.65 -0.16 -4.72
C ASP A 5 10.51 0.67 -3.76
N TYR A 6 10.01 0.84 -2.53
CA TYR A 6 10.88 1.08 -1.39
C TYR A 6 11.43 -0.27 -0.92
N PRO A 7 12.75 -0.52 -0.99
CA PRO A 7 13.33 -1.88 -0.91
C PRO A 7 13.00 -2.67 0.36
N LEU A 8 12.63 -1.97 1.44
CA LEU A 8 12.21 -2.61 2.69
C LEU A 8 11.02 -3.54 2.49
N TRP A 9 10.08 -3.20 1.61
CA TRP A 9 8.91 -4.04 1.35
C TRP A 9 9.31 -5.39 0.73
N THR A 10 10.17 -5.40 -0.28
CA THR A 10 10.72 -6.64 -0.85
C THR A 10 11.52 -7.43 0.17
N ALA A 11 12.36 -6.76 0.96
CA ALA A 11 13.17 -7.40 1.98
C ALA A 11 12.30 -8.03 3.09
N ALA A 12 11.27 -7.32 3.56
CA ALA A 12 10.36 -7.79 4.61
C ALA A 12 9.57 -9.02 4.16
N VAL A 13 9.03 -9.02 2.93
CA VAL A 13 8.33 -10.18 2.38
C VAL A 13 9.26 -11.40 2.31
N SER A 14 10.48 -11.21 1.80
CA SER A 14 11.48 -12.28 1.72
C SER A 14 11.88 -12.81 3.09
N LEU A 15 12.12 -11.92 4.06
CA LEU A 15 12.49 -12.27 5.44
C LEU A 15 11.37 -13.05 6.14
N SER A 16 10.12 -12.73 5.86
CA SER A 16 8.94 -13.45 6.36
C SER A 16 8.63 -14.73 5.56
N SER A 17 9.57 -15.25 4.77
CA SER A 17 9.42 -16.46 3.92
C SER A 17 8.33 -16.36 2.84
N GLY A 18 7.88 -15.15 2.51
CA GLY A 18 6.98 -14.89 1.40
C GLY A 18 7.73 -14.79 0.06
N THR A 19 6.97 -14.82 -1.04
CA THR A 19 7.52 -14.57 -2.39
C THR A 19 7.12 -13.16 -2.84
N PRO A 20 8.07 -12.22 -2.94
CA PRO A 20 7.82 -10.93 -3.56
C PRO A 20 7.40 -11.12 -5.02
N VAL A 21 6.24 -10.57 -5.39
CA VAL A 21 5.80 -10.47 -6.78
C VAL A 21 5.60 -8.99 -7.09
N HIS A 22 6.35 -8.50 -8.08
CA HIS A 22 6.40 -7.08 -8.43
C HIS A 22 5.46 -6.76 -9.59
N TYR A 23 4.54 -5.83 -9.38
CA TYR A 23 3.76 -5.22 -10.46
C TYR A 23 4.46 -3.97 -10.98
N ARG A 24 4.26 -3.64 -12.25
CA ARG A 24 4.85 -2.49 -12.91
C ARG A 24 4.12 -1.21 -12.49
N CYS A 25 4.88 -0.16 -12.18
CA CYS A 25 4.40 1.22 -12.23
C CYS A 25 4.85 1.82 -13.57
N ASP A 26 3.92 2.38 -14.33
CA ASP A 26 4.20 2.86 -15.69
C ASP A 26 4.69 4.31 -15.70
N GLU A 27 5.97 4.51 -16.04
CA GLU A 27 6.60 5.83 -16.17
C GLU A 27 5.85 6.74 -17.15
N GLN A 28 5.32 6.20 -18.26
CA GLN A 28 4.61 6.99 -19.27
C GLN A 28 3.21 7.43 -18.78
N ALA A 29 2.68 6.74 -17.77
CA ALA A 29 1.41 7.05 -17.11
C ALA A 29 1.62 7.72 -15.74
N GLY A 30 2.70 8.49 -15.58
CA GLY A 30 2.96 9.23 -14.34
C GLY A 30 3.35 8.34 -13.15
N TRP A 31 3.95 7.19 -13.43
CA TRP A 31 4.32 6.17 -12.45
C TRP A 31 3.14 5.53 -11.71
N PHE A 32 1.96 5.55 -12.31
CA PHE A 32 0.79 4.89 -11.74
C PHE A 32 0.93 3.36 -11.82
N PRO A 33 0.43 2.60 -10.82
CA PRO A 33 0.36 1.15 -10.90
C PRO A 33 -0.40 0.68 -12.14
N ASP A 34 0.20 -0.23 -12.90
CA ASP A 34 -0.45 -0.86 -14.04
C ASP A 34 -1.44 -1.94 -13.55
N ILE A 35 -2.73 -1.64 -13.65
CA ILE A 35 -3.81 -2.49 -13.15
C ILE A 35 -3.88 -3.83 -13.89
N ASP A 36 -3.59 -3.85 -15.19
CA ASP A 36 -3.65 -5.08 -15.98
C ASP A 36 -2.44 -5.97 -15.69
N ASP A 37 -1.26 -5.37 -15.48
CA ASP A 37 -0.09 -6.10 -15.00
C ASP A 37 -0.32 -6.67 -13.58
N ILE A 38 -0.97 -5.92 -12.68
CA ILE A 38 -1.39 -6.43 -11.36
C ILE A 38 -2.30 -7.66 -11.52
N LYS A 39 -3.38 -7.55 -12.30
CA LYS A 39 -4.34 -8.65 -12.52
C LYS A 39 -3.64 -9.90 -13.03
N SER A 40 -2.74 -9.76 -14.01
CA SER A 40 -2.02 -10.88 -14.61
C SER A 40 -1.13 -11.66 -13.63
N LYS A 41 -0.74 -11.02 -12.51
CA LYS A 41 0.18 -11.57 -11.51
C LYS A 41 -0.53 -12.09 -10.25
N ILE A 42 -1.84 -11.85 -10.11
CA ILE A 42 -2.61 -12.41 -9.00
C ILE A 42 -2.79 -13.92 -9.20
N THR A 43 -2.55 -14.67 -8.14
CA THR A 43 -2.71 -16.12 -8.11
C THR A 43 -3.47 -16.52 -6.85
N LYS A 44 -3.89 -17.80 -6.76
CA LYS A 44 -4.48 -18.36 -5.52
C LYS A 44 -3.54 -18.29 -4.30
N LYS A 45 -2.24 -18.06 -4.51
CA LYS A 45 -1.24 -17.89 -3.44
C LYS A 45 -1.05 -16.44 -3.03
N THR A 46 -1.52 -15.47 -3.81
CA THR A 46 -1.41 -14.05 -3.48
C THR A 46 -2.22 -13.75 -2.23
N LYS A 47 -1.61 -13.09 -1.24
CA LYS A 47 -2.23 -12.79 0.06
C LYS A 47 -2.48 -11.31 0.30
N ALA A 48 -1.68 -10.47 -0.34
CA ALA A 48 -1.72 -9.05 -0.12
C ALA A 48 -1.20 -8.28 -1.32
N ILE A 49 -1.63 -7.02 -1.40
CA ILE A 49 -1.05 -6.01 -2.26
C ILE A 49 -0.47 -4.90 -1.38
N VAL A 50 0.70 -4.40 -1.77
CA VAL A 50 1.33 -3.24 -1.15
C VAL A 50 1.20 -2.07 -2.11
N LEU A 51 0.75 -0.94 -1.58
CA LEU A 51 0.81 0.38 -2.22
C LEU A 51 1.75 1.26 -1.41
N ILE A 52 2.49 2.13 -2.10
CA ILE A 52 3.27 3.21 -1.50
C ILE A 52 2.73 4.48 -2.14
N ASN A 53 2.01 5.29 -1.38
CA ASN A 53 1.31 6.48 -1.88
C ASN A 53 1.25 7.59 -0.80
N PRO A 54 1.85 8.76 -1.03
CA PRO A 54 2.70 9.12 -2.16
C PRO A 54 3.94 8.22 -2.31
N ASN A 55 4.31 7.93 -3.55
CA ASN A 55 5.28 6.89 -3.86
C ASN A 55 6.73 7.32 -3.59
N ASN A 56 7.50 6.41 -3.00
CA ASN A 56 8.96 6.44 -3.02
C ASN A 56 9.42 5.20 -3.82
N PRO A 57 10.21 5.36 -4.90
CA PRO A 57 11.02 6.53 -5.26
C PRO A 57 10.41 7.52 -6.27
N THR A 58 9.23 7.26 -6.83
CA THR A 58 8.77 7.99 -8.02
C THR A 58 8.16 9.36 -7.73
N GLY A 59 7.71 9.60 -6.50
CA GLY A 59 7.00 10.81 -6.11
C GLY A 59 5.54 10.87 -6.58
N ALA A 60 5.02 9.82 -7.21
CA ALA A 60 3.64 9.78 -7.70
C ALA A 60 2.62 9.89 -6.57
N VAL A 61 1.51 10.58 -6.84
CA VAL A 61 0.32 10.64 -5.98
C VAL A 61 -0.84 10.04 -6.77
N TYR A 62 -1.36 8.91 -6.30
CA TYR A 62 -2.35 8.13 -7.06
C TYR A 62 -3.72 8.79 -7.05
N SER A 63 -4.41 8.75 -8.19
CA SER A 63 -5.78 9.25 -8.29
C SER A 63 -6.76 8.34 -7.55
N LYS A 64 -7.89 8.92 -7.14
CA LYS A 64 -8.96 8.19 -6.45
C LYS A 64 -9.52 7.05 -7.31
N GLU A 65 -9.59 7.24 -8.63
CA GLU A 65 -10.08 6.25 -9.59
C GLU A 65 -9.17 5.02 -9.62
N LEU A 66 -7.85 5.22 -9.65
CA LEU A 66 -6.88 4.12 -9.59
C LEU A 66 -6.96 3.40 -8.25
N LEU A 67 -7.04 4.13 -7.14
CA LEU A 67 -7.18 3.54 -5.81
C LEU A 67 -8.47 2.71 -5.71
N GLN A 68 -9.57 3.15 -6.31
CA GLN A 68 -10.82 2.38 -6.36
C GLN A 68 -10.64 1.07 -7.14
N GLN A 69 -9.92 1.08 -8.27
CA GLN A 69 -9.62 -0.14 -9.02
C GLN A 69 -8.79 -1.14 -8.17
N ILE A 70 -7.87 -0.65 -7.35
CA ILE A 70 -7.13 -1.52 -6.41
C ILE A 70 -8.05 -2.08 -5.32
N VAL A 71 -8.95 -1.27 -4.76
CA VAL A 71 -9.96 -1.73 -3.80
C VAL A 71 -10.82 -2.83 -4.41
N ASP A 72 -11.25 -2.67 -5.65
CA ASP A 72 -12.09 -3.65 -6.34
C ASP A 72 -11.34 -4.96 -6.58
N LEU A 73 -10.06 -4.91 -6.96
CA LEU A 73 -9.22 -6.10 -7.07
C LEU A 73 -8.98 -6.78 -5.71
N ALA A 74 -8.75 -6.00 -4.66
CA ALA A 74 -8.58 -6.53 -3.32
C ALA A 74 -9.85 -7.21 -2.81
N ARG A 75 -11.02 -6.66 -3.14
CA ARG A 75 -12.33 -7.27 -2.85
C ARG A 75 -12.53 -8.57 -3.61
N GLU A 76 -12.29 -8.57 -4.92
CA GLU A 76 -12.48 -9.75 -5.78
C GLU A 76 -11.60 -10.92 -5.36
N HIS A 77 -10.36 -10.64 -4.96
CA HIS A 77 -9.36 -11.66 -4.65
C HIS A 77 -9.08 -11.83 -3.15
N GLU A 78 -9.90 -11.22 -2.29
CA GLU A 78 -9.78 -11.27 -0.82
C GLU A 78 -8.37 -10.91 -0.32
N LEU A 79 -7.75 -9.89 -0.93
CA LEU A 79 -6.39 -9.46 -0.60
C LEU A 79 -6.38 -8.50 0.59
N VAL A 80 -5.36 -8.62 1.44
CA VAL A 80 -5.01 -7.56 2.38
C VAL A 80 -4.38 -6.40 1.61
N VAL A 81 -4.82 -5.17 1.89
CA VAL A 81 -4.21 -3.97 1.33
C VAL A 81 -3.29 -3.34 2.38
N TYR A 82 -1.98 -3.41 2.13
CA TYR A 82 -0.98 -2.66 2.89
C TYR A 82 -0.75 -1.31 2.20
N SER A 83 -1.07 -0.21 2.86
CA SER A 83 -0.93 1.15 2.32
C SER A 83 0.15 1.91 3.09
N ASP A 84 1.32 2.10 2.49
CA ASP A 84 2.38 2.93 3.04
C ASP A 84 2.14 4.40 2.66
N GLU A 85 1.64 5.17 3.64
CA GLU A 85 1.22 6.57 3.49
C GLU A 85 2.12 7.50 4.31
N ILE A 86 3.40 7.15 4.47
CA ILE A 86 4.37 7.93 5.25
C ILE A 86 4.63 9.35 4.69
N TYR A 87 4.26 9.61 3.43
CA TYR A 87 4.41 10.88 2.73
C TYR A 87 3.09 11.62 2.50
N ASP A 88 1.98 11.19 3.12
CA ASP A 88 0.61 11.72 2.89
C ASP A 88 0.45 13.25 3.04
N LYS A 89 1.37 13.93 3.73
CA LYS A 89 1.37 15.40 3.89
C LYS A 89 2.43 16.13 3.08
N ILE A 90 3.31 15.40 2.39
CA ILE A 90 4.35 15.97 1.54
C ILE A 90 3.82 15.96 0.11
N LEU A 91 2.93 16.92 -0.16
CA LEU A 91 2.27 17.12 -1.44
C LEU A 91 2.71 18.45 -2.04
N TYR A 92 2.71 18.54 -3.36
CA TYR A 92 3.12 19.72 -4.11
C TYR A 92 2.06 20.12 -5.12
N ASN A 93 1.99 21.42 -5.43
CA ASN A 93 0.98 22.00 -6.33
C ASN A 93 -0.44 21.63 -5.86
N ASP A 94 -1.29 21.19 -6.79
CA ASP A 94 -2.68 20.80 -6.53
C ASP A 94 -2.82 19.29 -6.25
N ALA A 95 -1.73 18.58 -5.91
CA ALA A 95 -1.81 17.16 -5.61
C ALA A 95 -2.59 16.92 -4.31
N GLU A 96 -3.61 16.05 -4.38
CA GLU A 96 -4.40 15.62 -3.23
C GLU A 96 -4.13 14.14 -2.91
N HIS A 97 -3.83 13.85 -1.65
CA HIS A 97 -3.71 12.47 -1.19
C HIS A 97 -5.07 11.91 -0.80
N THR A 98 -5.38 10.72 -1.30
CA THR A 98 -6.53 9.93 -0.85
C THR A 98 -6.03 8.71 -0.09
N CYS A 99 -6.38 8.62 1.19
CA CYS A 99 -6.16 7.41 1.98
C CYS A 99 -7.04 6.28 1.42
N ILE A 100 -6.44 5.22 0.88
CA ILE A 100 -7.19 4.15 0.21
C ILE A 100 -8.16 3.44 1.16
N ALA A 101 -7.81 3.35 2.44
CA ALA A 101 -8.65 2.76 3.47
C ALA A 101 -9.95 3.53 3.72
N SER A 102 -10.06 4.78 3.27
CA SER A 102 -11.30 5.57 3.34
C SER A 102 -12.31 5.22 2.23
N LEU A 103 -11.90 4.43 1.23
CA LEU A 103 -12.72 4.11 0.06
C LEU A 103 -13.61 2.87 0.25
N ALA A 104 -13.38 2.09 1.31
CA ALA A 104 -14.16 0.87 1.57
C ALA A 104 -14.08 0.45 3.05
N ASP A 105 -15.19 -0.11 3.55
CA ASP A 105 -15.26 -0.73 4.88
C ASP A 105 -15.22 -2.27 4.83
N ASP A 106 -15.37 -2.86 3.65
CA ASP A 106 -15.52 -4.30 3.43
C ASP A 106 -14.22 -5.01 3.02
N VAL A 107 -13.16 -4.25 2.69
CA VAL A 107 -11.80 -4.73 2.44
C VAL A 107 -10.96 -4.56 3.72
N PHE A 108 -9.99 -5.45 3.96
CA PHE A 108 -9.09 -5.35 5.11
C PHE A 108 -7.84 -4.54 4.78
N PHE A 109 -7.63 -3.45 5.51
CA PHE A 109 -6.52 -2.53 5.29
C PHE A 109 -5.57 -2.47 6.50
N VAL A 110 -4.30 -2.31 6.20
CA VAL A 110 -3.25 -1.94 7.14
C VAL A 110 -2.52 -0.72 6.58
N THR A 111 -2.77 0.45 7.16
CA THR A 111 -2.18 1.72 6.72
C THR A 111 -1.01 2.10 7.60
N PHE A 112 0.16 2.39 7.02
CA PHE A 112 1.36 2.79 7.73
C PHE A 112 1.59 4.29 7.60
N SER A 113 1.99 4.93 8.70
CA SER A 113 2.46 6.31 8.70
C SER A 113 3.36 6.56 9.91
N GLY A 114 3.79 7.80 10.11
CA GLY A 114 4.72 8.12 11.19
C GLY A 114 5.29 9.52 11.17
N LEU A 115 6.19 9.79 12.11
CA LEU A 115 6.78 11.12 12.29
C LEU A 115 7.98 11.40 11.38
N SER A 116 8.56 10.36 10.79
CA SER A 116 9.89 10.43 10.19
C SER A 116 10.01 11.42 9.03
N LYS A 117 8.98 11.51 8.18
CA LYS A 117 9.02 12.30 6.94
C LYS A 117 8.28 13.62 7.11
N ASN A 118 6.97 13.54 7.30
CA ASN A 118 6.08 14.70 7.51
C ASN A 118 6.59 15.67 8.60
N TYR A 119 7.22 15.14 9.66
CA TYR A 119 7.65 15.93 10.82
C TYR A 119 9.17 15.98 11.01
N ARG A 120 9.97 15.47 10.05
CA ARG A 120 11.44 15.62 9.99
C ARG A 120 12.19 15.12 11.25
N VAL A 121 11.62 14.17 11.97
CA VAL A 121 12.20 13.58 13.19
C VAL A 121 12.51 12.10 13.01
N ALA A 122 13.11 11.73 11.87
CA ALA A 122 13.40 10.33 11.54
C ALA A 122 14.22 9.60 12.62
N GLY A 123 15.11 10.30 13.32
CA GLY A 123 15.92 9.74 14.41
C GLY A 123 15.12 9.32 15.65
N PHE A 124 13.89 9.82 15.84
CA PHE A 124 13.05 9.50 17.01
C PHE A 124 12.38 8.13 16.91
N ARG A 125 12.43 7.51 15.73
CA ARG A 125 11.92 6.14 15.49
C ARG A 125 10.45 5.95 15.89
N ALA A 126 9.62 6.95 15.62
CA ALA A 126 8.19 6.92 15.89
C ALA A 126 7.37 6.74 14.60
N GLY A 127 6.63 5.64 14.53
CA GLY A 127 5.68 5.31 13.46
C GLY A 127 4.55 4.44 14.00
N TRP A 128 3.53 4.24 13.19
CA TRP A 128 2.35 3.47 13.55
C TRP A 128 1.77 2.78 12.32
N LEU A 129 0.93 1.78 12.59
CA LEU A 129 -0.01 1.23 11.62
C LEU A 129 -1.43 1.37 12.16
N VAL A 130 -2.39 1.49 11.25
CA VAL A 130 -3.82 1.51 11.55
C VAL A 130 -4.47 0.34 10.83
N VAL A 131 -5.18 -0.48 11.60
CA VAL A 131 -5.98 -1.59 11.07
C VAL A 131 -7.42 -1.14 10.89
N SER A 132 -7.96 -1.25 9.67
CA SER A 132 -9.31 -0.76 9.33
C SER A 132 -10.06 -1.67 8.36
N GLY A 133 -11.30 -1.29 8.02
CA GLY A 133 -12.22 -2.07 7.20
C GLY A 133 -12.63 -3.40 7.84
N ASN A 134 -12.64 -4.48 7.05
CA ASN A 134 -13.21 -5.79 7.41
C ASN A 134 -12.30 -6.62 8.35
N LYS A 135 -12.20 -6.15 9.59
CA LYS A 135 -11.39 -6.77 10.66
C LYS A 135 -11.80 -8.20 11.02
N ARG A 136 -13.02 -8.63 10.67
CA ARG A 136 -13.52 -9.98 10.98
C ARG A 136 -12.69 -11.07 10.30
N LEU A 137 -12.20 -10.79 9.09
CA LEU A 137 -11.41 -11.74 8.30
C LEU A 137 -9.96 -11.89 8.80
N ALA A 138 -9.50 -10.97 9.65
CA ALA A 138 -8.10 -10.88 10.08
C ALA A 138 -7.92 -11.02 11.60
N LYS A 139 -8.85 -11.65 12.31
CA LYS A 139 -8.82 -11.75 13.78
C LYS A 139 -7.47 -12.26 14.31
N HIS A 140 -6.98 -13.38 13.80
CA HIS A 140 -5.70 -13.96 14.22
C HIS A 140 -4.50 -13.09 13.86
N TYR A 141 -4.57 -12.38 12.72
CA TYR A 141 -3.53 -11.43 12.35
C TYR A 141 -3.49 -10.25 13.33
N ILE A 142 -4.65 -9.72 13.71
CA ILE A 142 -4.78 -8.63 14.68
C ILE A 142 -4.30 -9.05 16.08
N GLU A 143 -4.59 -10.30 16.49
CA GLU A 143 -4.09 -10.87 17.75
C GLU A 143 -2.56 -10.89 17.77
N GLY A 144 -1.90 -11.22 16.66
CA GLY A 144 -0.43 -11.25 16.56
C GLY A 144 0.28 -9.89 16.48
N LEU A 145 -0.47 -8.79 16.37
CA LEU A 145 0.10 -7.43 16.39
C LEU A 145 0.30 -6.87 17.82
N ASN A 146 -0.36 -7.47 18.82
CA ASN A 146 -0.25 -7.11 20.24
C ASN A 146 0.66 -8.07 20.99
#